data_AF-A0A8H5ETN2-F1
#
_entry.id   AF-A0A8H5ETN2-F1
#
_cell.length_a   1.000
_cell.length_b   1.000
_cell.length_c   1.000
_cell.angle_alpha   90.00
_cell.angle_beta   90.00
_cell.angle_gamma   90.00
#
_symmetry.space_group_name_H-M   'P 1'
#
loop_
_entity.id
_entity.type
_entity.pdbx_description
1 polymer ?
#
loop_
_entity_poly.entity_id
_entity_poly.type
_entity_poly.pdbx_seq_one_letter_code
_entity_poly.pdbx_strand_id
1 'polypeptide(L)'
;MPTTRRQEAIKAGKIKEETHKPTASRKRSTSPSKAGQKRKRDPNAEENKGSKSHKTVTFQEKPHSKRSRVTRDDIEHKPTAQARPRASGRRASSVPHTKDDSDSRNNVYQTGTIERGHIYFFYRPKVQVEGPQSIDEVKNLHMLLIPTPPEFASGFDQGEGKKSKTDPARTEEAEMKVLAPGADAVPAHFTRSTPKQRHRLVTIGKKKLPDPHGKGRKETFWGVVTSIGEDLRDVVKGLGPKEYETKTRGTRHEGAARLVARGGYALVNTEARVPSQRETHLGYNVSHPAPEDMSEVQAAFGIYSASSFVVQVKNPKAPNVAPGMSHTKEAEYPEWIMRDVFGSGNKGGRGRESYGLRFASVETPELLDYEGAQLLLIAARDGEQGLETSLGEGRGQALAAAEHQEANRRVEDVLKEIGLNPEIFPKDPLKGQWA
;
A
#
# COMPACT_ATOMS: atom_id res chain seq x y z
N MET A 1 15.55 22.00 34.70
CA MET A 1 16.05 21.38 33.45
C MET A 1 17.01 20.26 33.81
N PRO A 2 16.73 18.98 33.49
CA PRO A 2 17.73 17.92 33.60
C PRO A 2 18.79 18.06 32.50
N THR A 3 20.07 17.96 32.86
CA THR A 3 21.19 18.01 31.90
C THR A 3 21.27 16.74 31.06
N THR A 4 21.71 16.88 29.82
CA THR A 4 21.95 15.73 28.94
C THR A 4 23.31 15.09 29.22
N ARG A 5 23.41 13.77 29.01
CA ARG A 5 24.64 12.99 29.12
C ARG A 5 25.82 13.54 28.29
N ARG A 6 25.54 14.31 27.22
CA ARG A 6 26.57 15.02 26.43
C ARG A 6 27.12 16.24 27.18
N GLN A 7 26.26 17.04 27.81
CA GLN A 7 26.68 18.18 28.64
C GLN A 7 27.48 17.71 29.87
N GLU A 8 27.10 16.60 30.49
CA GLU A 8 27.86 15.96 31.56
C GLU A 8 29.23 15.48 31.08
N ALA A 9 29.32 14.84 29.90
CA ALA A 9 30.58 14.37 29.35
C ALA A 9 31.54 15.51 28.94
N ILE A 10 31.01 16.65 28.48
CA ILE A 10 31.79 17.88 28.24
C ILE A 10 32.27 18.46 29.58
N LYS A 11 31.37 18.63 30.56
CA LYS A 11 31.70 19.18 31.89
C LYS A 11 32.69 18.30 32.68
N ALA A 12 32.71 16.99 32.42
CA ALA A 12 33.68 16.04 32.96
C ALA A 12 34.99 15.92 32.14
N GLY A 13 35.21 16.79 31.14
CA GLY A 13 36.43 16.82 30.32
C GLY A 13 36.62 15.62 29.37
N LYS A 14 35.62 14.73 29.23
CA LYS A 14 35.70 13.51 28.42
C LYS A 14 35.44 13.75 26.93
N ILE A 15 34.91 14.93 26.58
CA ILE A 15 34.66 15.37 25.21
C ILE A 15 35.10 16.83 25.10
N LYS A 16 35.93 17.17 24.10
CA LYS A 16 36.25 18.58 23.79
C LYS A 16 35.07 19.24 23.09
N GLU A 17 34.80 20.49 23.43
CA GLU A 17 33.71 21.27 22.84
C GLU A 17 34.14 21.88 21.50
N GLU A 18 33.46 21.50 20.41
CA GLU A 18 33.76 21.99 19.06
C GLU A 18 33.04 23.32 18.79
N THR A 19 33.79 24.41 18.84
CA THR A 19 33.29 25.78 18.60
C THR A 19 33.14 26.08 17.10
N HIS A 20 32.00 25.71 16.52
CA HIS A 20 31.65 26.16 15.16
C HIS A 20 31.50 27.69 15.12
N LYS A 21 32.40 28.38 14.40
CA LYS A 21 32.21 29.79 14.04
C LYS A 21 31.08 29.93 13.00
N PRO A 22 30.18 30.92 13.13
CA PRO A 22 29.12 31.16 12.15
C PRO A 22 29.70 31.71 10.83
N THR A 23 29.27 31.16 9.71
CA THR A 23 29.61 31.68 8.37
C THR A 23 28.73 32.89 8.02
N ALA A 24 29.37 33.99 7.59
CA ALA A 24 28.68 35.26 7.38
C ALA A 24 27.79 35.28 6.13
N SER A 25 26.61 35.88 6.24
CA SER A 25 25.63 36.03 5.15
C SER A 25 26.12 37.00 4.05
N ARG A 26 26.30 36.51 2.83
CA ARG A 26 26.78 37.32 1.69
C ARG A 26 25.62 38.05 0.98
N LYS A 27 25.19 39.19 1.52
CA LYS A 27 24.27 40.11 0.82
C LYS A 27 24.89 40.57 -0.51
N ARG A 28 24.10 40.59 -1.58
CA ARG A 28 24.41 41.28 -2.85
C ARG A 28 23.59 42.56 -2.94
N SER A 29 24.22 43.65 -3.35
CA SER A 29 23.57 44.93 -3.67
C SER A 29 23.25 45.02 -5.17
N THR A 30 22.19 45.76 -5.49
CA THR A 30 21.92 46.37 -6.81
C THR A 30 22.69 47.71 -6.88
N SER A 31 22.84 48.46 -7.99
CA SER A 31 22.27 48.50 -9.36
C SER A 31 23.28 49.27 -10.26
N PRO A 32 22.93 49.88 -11.43
CA PRO A 32 22.29 49.37 -12.65
C PRO A 32 23.09 49.71 -13.95
N SER A 33 22.66 49.23 -15.12
CA SER A 33 23.01 49.84 -16.44
C SER A 33 21.91 49.60 -17.50
N LYS A 34 21.92 50.36 -18.62
CA LYS A 34 20.83 50.44 -19.63
C LYS A 34 21.34 50.26 -21.07
N ALA A 35 20.49 49.66 -21.94
CA ALA A 35 20.61 49.56 -23.43
C ALA A 35 21.87 48.81 -23.94
N GLY A 36 21.97 48.29 -25.19
CA GLY A 36 21.07 48.14 -26.35
C GLY A 36 21.90 47.58 -27.55
N GLN A 37 21.37 47.11 -28.70
CA GLN A 37 19.99 46.91 -29.19
C GLN A 37 19.95 45.88 -30.36
N LYS A 38 18.94 44.98 -30.36
CA LYS A 38 17.97 44.69 -31.46
C LYS A 38 18.47 44.25 -32.87
N ARG A 39 17.74 43.28 -33.49
CA ARG A 39 17.79 42.77 -34.91
C ARG A 39 18.76 41.59 -35.18
N LYS A 40 18.50 40.62 -36.09
CA LYS A 40 17.25 40.09 -36.74
C LYS A 40 17.55 38.80 -37.55
N ARG A 41 16.50 38.01 -37.88
CA ARG A 41 16.30 37.02 -38.97
C ARG A 41 16.47 35.52 -38.68
N ASP A 42 15.55 34.78 -39.31
CA ASP A 42 15.31 33.33 -39.38
C ASP A 42 15.70 32.82 -40.82
N PRO A 43 15.26 31.64 -41.33
CA PRO A 43 15.94 30.34 -41.15
C PRO A 43 16.09 29.52 -42.48
N ASN A 44 16.20 28.17 -42.37
CA ASN A 44 15.82 27.11 -43.33
C ASN A 44 16.91 26.42 -44.22
N ALA A 45 16.52 25.30 -44.85
CA ALA A 45 17.27 24.28 -45.63
C ALA A 45 18.05 23.25 -44.75
N GLU A 46 17.88 21.92 -44.83
CA GLU A 46 17.98 20.93 -45.94
C GLU A 46 19.45 20.56 -46.30
N GLU A 47 19.87 19.32 -46.60
CA GLU A 47 19.16 18.02 -46.76
C GLU A 47 20.12 16.80 -46.57
N ASN A 48 19.55 15.58 -46.62
CA ASN A 48 20.10 14.30 -47.12
C ASN A 48 21.38 13.56 -46.62
N LYS A 49 21.13 12.29 -46.22
CA LYS A 49 21.75 11.00 -46.65
C LYS A 49 23.29 10.80 -46.75
N GLY A 50 23.74 9.69 -46.15
CA GLY A 50 24.93 8.91 -46.58
C GLY A 50 25.77 8.34 -45.44
N SER A 51 26.26 7.10 -45.38
CA SER A 51 25.88 5.76 -45.87
C SER A 51 27.11 4.85 -45.65
N LYS A 52 26.94 3.69 -45.00
CA LYS A 52 27.83 2.50 -45.04
C LYS A 52 29.36 2.67 -44.86
N SER A 53 29.93 1.96 -43.89
CA SER A 53 30.81 0.82 -44.24
C SER A 53 31.04 -0.10 -43.03
N HIS A 54 31.13 -1.41 -43.30
CA HIS A 54 31.65 -2.40 -42.35
C HIS A 54 33.17 -2.50 -42.50
N LYS A 55 33.87 -2.89 -41.42
CA LYS A 55 35.11 -3.66 -41.54
C LYS A 55 35.18 -4.74 -40.47
N THR A 56 35.37 -5.98 -40.92
CA THR A 56 35.51 -7.19 -40.10
C THR A 56 36.98 -7.57 -40.03
N VAL A 57 37.47 -7.98 -38.86
CA VAL A 57 38.77 -8.67 -38.68
C VAL A 57 38.57 -9.80 -37.65
N THR A 58 39.39 -10.84 -37.74
CA THR A 58 39.08 -12.21 -37.26
C THR A 58 40.00 -12.69 -36.13
N PHE A 59 39.55 -13.70 -35.40
CA PHE A 59 40.18 -14.46 -34.28
C PHE A 59 41.71 -14.68 -34.31
N GLN A 60 42.29 -14.83 -33.11
CA GLN A 60 43.27 -15.89 -32.77
C GLN A 60 43.18 -16.27 -31.26
N GLU A 61 43.88 -17.31 -30.81
CA GLU A 61 43.58 -18.06 -29.56
C GLU A 61 44.67 -18.06 -28.45
N LYS A 62 44.24 -18.37 -27.20
CA LYS A 62 44.78 -19.28 -26.14
C LYS A 62 46.30 -19.60 -26.05
N PRO A 63 46.90 -19.91 -24.85
CA PRO A 63 46.34 -20.92 -23.92
C PRO A 63 46.67 -20.90 -22.40
N HIS A 64 45.92 -21.72 -21.65
CA HIS A 64 46.22 -22.41 -20.35
C HIS A 64 46.71 -21.60 -19.12
N SER A 65 46.51 -22.03 -17.87
CA SER A 65 46.15 -23.34 -17.25
C SER A 65 45.13 -23.14 -16.09
N LYS A 66 44.81 -24.01 -15.12
CA LYS A 66 45.35 -25.32 -14.67
C LYS A 66 44.24 -26.25 -14.08
N ARG A 67 44.23 -26.52 -12.77
CA ARG A 67 43.34 -27.40 -11.95
C ARG A 67 43.40 -26.88 -10.48
N SER A 68 42.43 -27.13 -9.59
CA SER A 68 42.12 -28.45 -8.99
C SER A 68 40.66 -28.62 -8.51
N ARG A 69 40.35 -29.84 -8.07
CA ARG A 69 39.03 -30.37 -7.66
C ARG A 69 39.29 -31.33 -6.50
N VAL A 70 38.47 -31.31 -5.45
CA VAL A 70 38.56 -32.25 -4.31
C VAL A 70 37.20 -32.95 -4.16
N THR A 71 37.22 -34.24 -3.84
CA THR A 71 36.04 -35.11 -3.71
C THR A 71 35.51 -35.16 -2.28
N ARG A 72 34.39 -35.88 -2.09
CA ARG A 72 33.86 -36.25 -0.78
C ARG A 72 33.81 -37.76 -0.67
N ASP A 73 34.27 -38.22 0.48
CA ASP A 73 34.61 -39.56 0.88
C ASP A 73 34.40 -39.56 2.43
N ASP A 74 33.85 -40.62 3.04
CA ASP A 74 33.23 -40.60 4.40
C ASP A 74 34.03 -41.47 5.44
N ILE A 75 33.58 -42.03 6.58
CA ILE A 75 32.26 -42.43 7.12
C ILE A 75 32.31 -42.68 8.67
N GLU A 76 31.15 -42.69 9.36
CA GLU A 76 30.90 -43.20 10.75
C GLU A 76 31.60 -42.50 11.95
N HIS A 77 31.21 -42.60 13.25
CA HIS A 77 30.16 -43.37 13.97
C HIS A 77 29.58 -42.58 15.20
N LYS A 78 28.66 -43.15 15.99
CA LYS A 78 27.97 -42.57 17.20
C LYS A 78 28.60 -43.09 18.53
N PRO A 79 28.23 -42.68 19.81
CA PRO A 79 26.85 -42.58 20.37
C PRO A 79 26.52 -41.58 21.54
N THR A 80 25.21 -41.32 21.78
CA THR A 80 24.53 -40.92 23.07
C THR A 80 24.92 -39.59 23.79
N ALA A 81 24.10 -38.95 24.66
CA ALA A 81 22.83 -39.31 25.34
C ALA A 81 21.85 -38.11 25.58
N GLN A 82 20.55 -38.41 25.77
CA GLN A 82 19.50 -37.83 26.67
C GLN A 82 19.37 -36.30 26.97
N ALA A 83 18.18 -35.70 27.24
CA ALA A 83 16.76 -36.05 26.96
C ALA A 83 15.75 -34.90 27.31
N ARG A 84 14.76 -34.65 26.41
CA ARG A 84 13.40 -34.08 26.64
C ARG A 84 13.22 -32.62 27.18
N PRO A 85 12.01 -32.02 27.09
CA PRO A 85 10.82 -32.35 26.28
C PRO A 85 10.45 -31.25 25.24
N ARG A 86 9.44 -31.52 24.38
CA ARG A 86 8.81 -30.55 23.47
C ARG A 86 7.35 -30.29 23.87
N ALA A 87 6.80 -29.11 23.55
CA ALA A 87 5.39 -28.78 23.72
C ALA A 87 4.77 -28.20 22.42
N SER A 88 3.50 -28.55 22.17
CA SER A 88 2.52 -27.94 21.24
C SER A 88 3.04 -27.21 19.99
N GLY A 89 3.09 -27.91 18.85
CA GLY A 89 3.13 -27.26 17.53
C GLY A 89 1.74 -26.76 17.10
N ARG A 90 1.65 -25.55 16.53
CA ARG A 90 0.43 -25.10 15.85
C ARG A 90 0.28 -25.84 14.52
N ARG A 91 -0.93 -26.33 14.22
CA ARG A 91 -1.26 -26.92 12.91
C ARG A 91 -1.19 -25.85 11.82
N ALA A 92 -0.42 -26.10 10.77
CA ALA A 92 -0.67 -25.46 9.48
C ALA A 92 -1.89 -26.14 8.85
N SER A 93 -2.85 -25.35 8.35
CA SER A 93 -4.02 -25.86 7.62
C SER A 93 -3.62 -26.21 6.19
N SER A 94 -3.58 -27.50 5.87
CA SER A 94 -3.30 -28.00 4.53
C SER A 94 -4.42 -27.66 3.55
N VAL A 95 -4.10 -26.91 2.49
CA VAL A 95 -4.99 -26.70 1.35
C VAL A 95 -5.11 -28.02 0.55
N PRO A 96 -6.31 -28.48 0.17
CA PRO A 96 -6.47 -29.62 -0.74
C PRO A 96 -6.01 -29.25 -2.16
N HIS A 97 -5.16 -30.06 -2.77
CA HIS A 97 -4.83 -29.95 -4.19
C HIS A 97 -5.64 -30.96 -5.01
N THR A 98 -6.71 -30.48 -5.65
CA THR A 98 -7.27 -31.08 -6.88
C THR A 98 -6.30 -30.87 -8.05
N LYS A 99 -6.37 -31.72 -9.09
CA LYS A 99 -5.33 -31.80 -10.13
C LYS A 99 -5.70 -31.17 -11.49
N ASP A 100 -6.94 -30.73 -11.69
CA ASP A 100 -7.46 -30.25 -12.98
C ASP A 100 -7.37 -28.72 -13.17
N ASP A 101 -6.41 -28.08 -12.50
CA ASP A 101 -6.39 -26.63 -12.29
C ASP A 101 -5.30 -25.90 -13.12
N SER A 102 -4.78 -26.53 -14.19
CA SER A 102 -3.67 -25.97 -14.99
C SER A 102 -4.11 -24.91 -15.99
N ASP A 103 -5.24 -25.13 -16.67
CA ASP A 103 -5.59 -24.36 -17.87
C ASP A 103 -6.45 -23.13 -17.54
N SER A 104 -7.23 -23.21 -16.45
CA SER A 104 -8.06 -22.12 -15.89
C SER A 104 -7.25 -20.94 -15.36
N ARG A 105 -5.96 -21.13 -15.06
CA ARG A 105 -5.07 -20.11 -14.48
C ARG A 105 -4.32 -19.23 -15.50
N ASN A 106 -4.57 -19.42 -16.80
CA ASN A 106 -3.79 -18.80 -17.87
C ASN A 106 -3.93 -17.26 -18.01
N ASN A 107 -4.83 -16.60 -17.30
CA ASN A 107 -4.81 -15.14 -17.16
C ASN A 107 -5.24 -14.66 -15.77
N VAL A 108 -4.24 -14.42 -14.90
CA VAL A 108 -4.40 -13.85 -13.55
C VAL A 108 -4.97 -12.42 -13.57
N TYR A 109 -4.87 -11.69 -14.68
CA TYR A 109 -5.31 -10.29 -14.77
C TYR A 109 -6.69 -10.19 -15.43
N GLN A 110 -7.71 -10.03 -14.60
CA GLN A 110 -9.07 -9.71 -15.03
C GLN A 110 -9.25 -8.19 -14.95
N THR A 111 -9.78 -7.58 -16.02
CA THR A 111 -10.09 -6.13 -16.08
C THR A 111 -11.39 -5.84 -15.33
N GLY A 112 -11.51 -4.62 -14.78
CA GLY A 112 -12.65 -4.19 -13.96
C GLY A 112 -12.37 -4.27 -12.45
N THR A 113 -13.42 -4.18 -11.62
CA THR A 113 -13.27 -4.21 -10.16
C THR A 113 -12.94 -5.60 -9.64
N ILE A 114 -11.68 -5.81 -9.25
CA ILE A 114 -11.21 -7.04 -8.61
C ILE A 114 -11.53 -7.09 -7.11
N GLU A 115 -11.57 -5.94 -6.42
CA GLU A 115 -11.98 -5.85 -5.02
C GLU A 115 -12.74 -4.54 -4.74
N ARG A 116 -13.66 -4.55 -3.79
CA ARG A 116 -14.32 -3.35 -3.25
C ARG A 116 -14.49 -3.50 -1.73
N GLY A 117 -14.72 -2.41 -1.02
CA GLY A 117 -14.94 -2.47 0.42
C GLY A 117 -14.96 -1.10 1.10
N HIS A 118 -14.84 -1.10 2.42
CA HIS A 118 -14.75 0.10 3.26
C HIS A 118 -13.29 0.41 3.60
N ILE A 119 -12.90 1.67 3.51
CA ILE A 119 -11.55 2.18 3.77
C ILE A 119 -11.57 3.15 4.95
N TYR A 120 -10.63 2.95 5.88
CA TYR A 120 -10.52 3.75 7.11
C TYR A 120 -9.09 4.26 7.28
N PHE A 121 -8.92 5.57 7.43
CA PHE A 121 -7.63 6.21 7.63
C PHE A 121 -7.42 6.57 9.10
N PHE A 122 -6.36 6.03 9.70
CA PHE A 122 -6.01 6.28 11.10
C PHE A 122 -4.61 6.86 11.24
N TYR A 123 -4.44 7.89 12.06
CA TYR A 123 -3.10 8.35 12.45
C TYR A 123 -2.78 7.97 13.89
N ARG A 124 -1.52 7.63 14.18
CA ARG A 124 -1.05 7.37 15.54
C ARG A 124 -0.22 8.54 16.07
N PRO A 125 -0.50 9.08 17.28
CA PRO A 125 0.35 10.09 17.90
C PRO A 125 1.76 9.59 18.19
N LYS A 126 2.71 10.50 18.42
CA LYS A 126 4.02 10.19 19.01
C LYS A 126 3.88 9.61 20.43
N VAL A 127 4.88 8.81 20.81
CA VAL A 127 5.02 8.24 22.15
C VAL A 127 5.15 9.35 23.19
N GLN A 128 4.27 9.39 24.20
CA GLN A 128 4.03 10.49 25.15
C GLN A 128 3.42 11.77 24.52
N VAL A 129 2.62 11.66 23.47
CA VAL A 129 1.70 12.74 23.03
C VAL A 129 0.27 12.23 23.13
N GLU A 130 -0.49 12.83 24.05
CA GLU A 130 -1.88 12.44 24.31
C GLU A 130 -2.88 13.26 23.51
N GLY A 131 -2.51 14.48 23.08
CA GLY A 131 -3.27 15.28 22.12
C GLY A 131 -2.37 16.00 21.11
N PRO A 132 -2.14 15.43 19.90
CA PRO A 132 -1.26 16.01 18.89
C PRO A 132 -1.98 17.10 18.09
N GLN A 133 -1.44 18.31 18.11
CA GLN A 133 -2.04 19.49 17.45
C GLN A 133 -1.42 19.77 16.08
N SER A 134 -0.70 18.79 15.50
CA SER A 134 -0.08 18.91 14.18
C SER A 134 0.35 17.57 13.57
N ILE A 135 0.54 17.57 12.25
CA ILE A 135 1.20 16.46 11.51
C ILE A 135 2.62 16.16 12.02
N ASP A 136 3.29 17.12 12.67
CA ASP A 136 4.60 16.88 13.24
C ASP A 136 4.55 15.99 14.50
N GLU A 137 3.46 16.03 15.24
CA GLU A 137 3.22 15.21 16.44
C GLU A 137 2.65 13.82 16.16
N VAL A 138 2.27 13.56 14.91
CA VAL A 138 1.97 12.21 14.39
C VAL A 138 3.25 11.37 14.29
N LYS A 139 3.14 10.07 14.59
CA LYS A 139 4.16 9.04 14.40
C LYS A 139 4.02 8.35 13.03
N ASN A 140 2.86 7.75 12.77
CA ASN A 140 2.53 6.98 11.57
C ASN A 140 1.11 7.31 11.08
N LEU A 141 0.89 7.15 9.77
CA LEU A 141 -0.44 7.02 9.16
C LEU A 141 -0.68 5.55 8.80
N HIS A 142 -1.92 5.09 8.96
CA HIS A 142 -2.39 3.76 8.66
C HIS A 142 -3.66 3.83 7.79
N MET A 143 -3.83 2.85 6.92
CA MET A 143 -4.96 2.67 6.02
C MET A 143 -5.47 1.23 6.23
N LEU A 144 -6.67 1.10 6.79
CA LEU A 144 -7.36 -0.16 6.99
C LEU A 144 -8.31 -0.39 5.82
N LEU A 145 -8.14 -1.52 5.13
CA LEU A 145 -9.04 -2.00 4.09
C LEU A 145 -9.92 -3.11 4.66
N ILE A 146 -11.23 -2.98 4.49
CA ILE A 146 -12.26 -3.95 4.88
C ILE A 146 -12.99 -4.36 3.60
N PRO A 147 -12.53 -5.42 2.90
CA PRO A 147 -13.21 -5.90 1.70
C PRO A 147 -14.65 -6.32 2.01
N THR A 148 -15.55 -6.11 1.05
CA THR A 148 -16.95 -6.58 1.09
C THR A 148 -17.38 -7.11 -0.29
N PRO A 149 -18.44 -7.94 -0.39
CA PRO A 149 -19.10 -8.20 -1.67
C PRO A 149 -19.68 -6.88 -2.27
N PRO A 150 -19.98 -6.85 -3.58
CA PRO A 150 -20.70 -5.74 -4.19
C PRO A 150 -22.12 -5.63 -3.62
N GLU A 151 -22.65 -4.40 -3.55
CA GLU A 151 -23.97 -4.10 -2.98
C GLU A 151 -25.08 -4.99 -3.58
N PHE A 152 -25.12 -5.11 -4.91
CA PHE A 152 -26.14 -5.89 -5.62
C PHE A 152 -26.15 -7.39 -5.29
N ALA A 153 -25.06 -7.94 -4.75
CA ALA A 153 -24.98 -9.34 -4.31
C ALA A 153 -25.41 -9.54 -2.85
N SER A 154 -25.59 -8.47 -2.06
CA SER A 154 -25.96 -8.56 -0.64
C SER A 154 -27.46 -8.84 -0.40
N GLY A 155 -28.32 -8.63 -1.40
CA GLY A 155 -29.77 -8.78 -1.29
C GLY A 155 -30.29 -10.22 -1.14
N PHE A 156 -29.44 -11.24 -1.33
CA PHE A 156 -29.86 -12.64 -1.32
C PHE A 156 -29.98 -13.28 0.09
N ASP A 157 -29.45 -12.65 1.14
CA ASP A 157 -29.36 -13.23 2.50
C ASP A 157 -30.38 -12.64 3.50
N GLN A 158 -31.20 -11.66 3.10
CA GLN A 158 -32.28 -11.10 3.96
C GLN A 158 -33.57 -11.94 3.93
N GLY A 159 -33.43 -13.27 4.04
CA GLY A 159 -34.54 -14.23 4.05
C GLY A 159 -34.57 -15.07 5.32
N GLU A 160 -35.47 -14.77 6.25
CA GLU A 160 -35.56 -15.49 7.53
C GLU A 160 -35.85 -16.99 7.37
N GLY A 161 -34.98 -17.83 7.93
CA GLY A 161 -35.38 -19.04 8.66
C GLY A 161 -36.01 -20.21 7.89
N LYS A 162 -36.20 -20.15 6.57
CA LYS A 162 -36.78 -21.26 5.78
C LYS A 162 -35.84 -21.80 4.70
N LYS A 163 -35.40 -23.05 4.89
CA LYS A 163 -34.80 -23.88 3.83
C LYS A 163 -35.87 -24.35 2.83
N SER A 164 -36.39 -23.45 2.00
CA SER A 164 -36.95 -23.85 0.70
C SER A 164 -35.82 -24.32 -0.20
N LYS A 165 -36.04 -25.41 -0.96
CA LYS A 165 -35.09 -25.79 -2.02
C LYS A 165 -34.99 -24.65 -3.02
N THR A 166 -33.78 -24.25 -3.40
CA THR A 166 -33.57 -23.23 -4.43
C THR A 166 -34.10 -23.75 -5.76
N ASP A 167 -34.95 -22.96 -6.41
CA ASP A 167 -35.47 -23.26 -7.75
C ASP A 167 -34.44 -22.77 -8.79
N PRO A 168 -33.87 -23.64 -9.64
CA PRO A 168 -32.84 -23.23 -10.59
C PRO A 168 -33.30 -22.11 -11.54
N ALA A 169 -34.58 -22.06 -11.91
CA ALA A 169 -35.12 -21.03 -12.79
C ALA A 169 -34.95 -19.60 -12.22
N ARG A 170 -35.03 -19.44 -10.89
CA ARG A 170 -34.76 -18.15 -10.21
C ARG A 170 -33.29 -17.76 -10.14
N THR A 171 -32.40 -18.68 -10.49
CA THR A 171 -30.96 -18.40 -10.58
C THR A 171 -30.65 -17.74 -11.92
N GLU A 172 -31.26 -18.24 -13.01
CA GLU A 172 -31.14 -17.65 -14.35
C GLU A 172 -31.80 -16.25 -14.45
N GLU A 173 -32.92 -16.02 -13.76
CA GLU A 173 -33.54 -14.68 -13.67
C GLU A 173 -32.61 -13.61 -13.04
N ALA A 174 -31.66 -14.02 -12.20
CA ALA A 174 -30.68 -13.12 -11.59
C ALA A 174 -29.55 -12.74 -12.57
N GLU A 175 -29.22 -13.60 -13.54
CA GLU A 175 -28.11 -13.40 -14.49
C GLU A 175 -28.44 -12.38 -15.59
N MET A 176 -29.73 -12.12 -15.87
CA MET A 176 -30.17 -11.12 -16.86
C MET A 176 -30.54 -9.74 -16.26
N LYS A 177 -30.25 -9.48 -14.98
CA LYS A 177 -30.46 -8.15 -14.40
C LYS A 177 -29.32 -7.21 -14.79
N VAL A 178 -29.53 -6.42 -15.85
CA VAL A 178 -28.59 -5.40 -16.34
C VAL A 178 -28.16 -4.49 -15.19
N LEU A 179 -26.89 -4.57 -14.81
CA LEU A 179 -26.30 -3.75 -13.76
C LEU A 179 -26.17 -2.30 -14.22
N ALA A 180 -26.33 -1.36 -13.30
CA ALA A 180 -26.01 0.04 -13.56
C ALA A 180 -24.50 0.20 -13.82
N PRO A 181 -24.06 1.15 -14.67
CA PRO A 181 -22.65 1.47 -14.85
C PRO A 181 -21.96 1.72 -13.50
N GLY A 182 -20.79 1.12 -13.31
CA GLY A 182 -20.02 1.23 -12.08
C GLY A 182 -20.56 0.48 -10.85
N ALA A 183 -21.69 -0.23 -10.94
CA ALA A 183 -22.23 -1.00 -9.80
C ALA A 183 -21.29 -2.11 -9.30
N ASP A 184 -20.32 -2.53 -10.12
CA ASP A 184 -19.25 -3.44 -9.70
C ASP A 184 -18.26 -2.79 -8.74
N ALA A 185 -18.17 -1.46 -8.65
CA ALA A 185 -17.30 -0.76 -7.70
C ALA A 185 -17.96 -0.48 -6.33
N VAL A 186 -19.29 -0.59 -6.21
CA VAL A 186 -20.02 -0.20 -5.00
C VAL A 186 -19.95 -1.30 -3.92
N PRO A 187 -19.40 -1.01 -2.72
CA PRO A 187 -19.36 -1.97 -1.62
C PRO A 187 -20.72 -2.15 -0.96
N ALA A 188 -21.10 -3.39 -0.63
CA ALA A 188 -22.18 -3.63 0.31
C ALA A 188 -21.86 -3.02 1.69
N HIS A 189 -22.87 -2.56 2.41
CA HIS A 189 -22.71 -2.13 3.81
C HIS A 189 -22.09 -3.26 4.64
N PHE A 190 -21.12 -2.94 5.51
CA PHE A 190 -20.49 -3.94 6.36
C PHE A 190 -21.49 -4.47 7.42
N THR A 191 -21.76 -5.78 7.39
CA THR A 191 -22.58 -6.45 8.39
C THR A 191 -21.83 -7.60 9.05
N ARG A 192 -22.37 -8.14 10.15
CA ARG A 192 -21.83 -9.37 10.77
C ARG A 192 -22.09 -10.65 9.95
N SER A 193 -22.87 -10.57 8.86
CA SER A 193 -23.05 -11.65 7.87
C SER A 193 -22.12 -11.50 6.65
N THR A 194 -21.27 -10.46 6.61
CA THR A 194 -20.28 -10.29 5.52
C THR A 194 -19.44 -11.56 5.40
N PRO A 195 -19.25 -12.11 4.18
CA PRO A 195 -18.39 -13.27 3.96
C PRO A 195 -17.00 -13.08 4.57
N LYS A 196 -16.38 -14.18 5.03
CA LYS A 196 -15.00 -14.18 5.54
C LYS A 196 -14.03 -13.67 4.47
N GLN A 197 -13.67 -12.40 4.56
CA GLN A 197 -12.69 -11.74 3.70
C GLN A 197 -11.56 -11.19 4.57
N ARG A 198 -10.39 -10.97 3.98
CA ARG A 198 -9.17 -10.60 4.72
C ARG A 198 -9.10 -9.09 4.91
N HIS A 199 -9.38 -8.62 6.12
CA HIS A 199 -9.18 -7.22 6.47
C HIS A 199 -7.68 -6.93 6.60
N ARG A 200 -7.21 -5.79 6.06
CA ARG A 200 -5.79 -5.50 5.89
C ARG A 200 -5.42 -4.15 6.48
N LEU A 201 -4.51 -4.12 7.44
CA LEU A 201 -3.97 -2.88 8.00
C LEU A 201 -2.64 -2.52 7.34
N VAL A 202 -2.69 -1.58 6.39
CA VAL A 202 -1.51 -1.02 5.73
C VAL A 202 -0.95 0.13 6.56
N THR A 203 0.34 0.12 6.86
CA THR A 203 1.05 1.27 7.43
C THR A 203 1.74 2.06 6.32
N ILE A 204 1.52 3.37 6.27
CA ILE A 204 2.11 4.27 5.29
C ILE A 204 3.50 4.69 5.76
N GLY A 205 4.51 4.62 4.88
CA GLY A 205 5.90 5.01 5.14
C GLY A 205 6.13 6.54 5.19
N LYS A 206 5.05 7.31 5.13
CA LYS A 206 4.98 8.76 5.31
C LYS A 206 3.78 9.06 6.21
N LYS A 207 3.76 10.25 6.80
CA LYS A 207 2.64 10.69 7.65
C LYS A 207 1.41 11.17 6.86
N LYS A 208 1.53 11.38 5.56
CA LYS A 208 0.46 11.77 4.63
C LYS A 208 0.39 10.80 3.44
N LEU A 209 -0.73 10.79 2.73
CA LEU A 209 -0.91 10.11 1.44
C LEU A 209 -0.18 10.87 0.30
N PRO A 210 0.13 10.20 -0.83
CA PRO A 210 0.70 10.84 -2.02
C PRO A 210 -0.20 11.93 -2.61
N ASP A 211 0.37 13.11 -2.86
CA ASP A 211 -0.29 14.27 -3.45
C ASP A 211 -0.26 14.22 -5.00
N PRO A 212 -1.42 14.22 -5.68
CA PRO A 212 -1.49 14.22 -7.15
C PRO A 212 -1.06 15.55 -7.79
N HIS A 213 -1.10 16.67 -7.06
CA HIS A 213 -0.62 17.99 -7.48
C HIS A 213 0.85 18.22 -7.13
N GLY A 214 1.54 17.20 -6.60
CA GLY A 214 2.95 17.24 -6.22
C GLY A 214 3.87 17.68 -7.35
N LYS A 215 4.78 18.63 -7.05
CA LYS A 215 5.64 19.27 -8.06
C LYS A 215 6.67 18.31 -8.66
N GLY A 216 6.47 17.92 -9.91
CA GLY A 216 7.45 17.22 -10.74
C GLY A 216 6.97 15.86 -11.23
N ARG A 217 7.54 14.78 -10.70
CA ARG A 217 7.02 13.41 -10.89
C ARG A 217 5.95 13.14 -9.83
N LYS A 218 4.89 12.41 -10.19
CA LYS A 218 3.84 11.91 -9.27
C LYS A 218 4.43 11.47 -7.93
N GLU A 219 3.92 11.98 -6.81
CA GLU A 219 4.38 11.52 -5.50
C GLU A 219 4.18 9.99 -5.38
N THR A 220 5.17 9.32 -4.80
CA THR A 220 5.18 7.85 -4.68
C THR A 220 5.67 7.49 -3.30
N PHE A 221 4.79 6.94 -2.46
CA PHE A 221 5.12 6.53 -1.08
C PHE A 221 5.02 5.03 -0.91
N TRP A 222 5.84 4.50 0.00
CA TRP A 222 5.77 3.11 0.42
C TRP A 222 4.59 2.89 1.36
N GLY A 223 3.89 1.77 1.20
CA GLY A 223 3.03 1.17 2.22
C GLY A 223 3.56 -0.22 2.60
N VAL A 224 3.17 -0.73 3.77
CA VAL A 224 3.45 -2.12 4.17
C VAL A 224 2.20 -2.72 4.81
N VAL A 225 1.76 -3.90 4.36
CA VAL A 225 0.72 -4.67 5.05
C VAL A 225 1.28 -5.15 6.40
N THR A 226 0.79 -4.56 7.49
CA THR A 226 1.31 -4.71 8.85
C THR A 226 0.42 -5.52 9.79
N SER A 227 -0.80 -5.85 9.37
CA SER A 227 -1.64 -6.86 10.01
C SER A 227 -2.71 -7.32 9.01
N ILE A 228 -3.13 -8.58 9.13
CA ILE A 228 -4.16 -9.18 8.28
C ILE A 228 -4.91 -10.28 9.03
N GLY A 229 -6.22 -10.41 8.78
CA GLY A 229 -7.04 -11.46 9.39
C GLY A 229 -8.49 -11.45 8.92
N GLU A 230 -9.19 -12.56 9.20
CA GLU A 230 -10.65 -12.69 9.02
C GLU A 230 -11.46 -12.12 10.20
N ASP A 231 -10.85 -12.00 11.39
CA ASP A 231 -11.44 -11.24 12.50
C ASP A 231 -10.86 -9.82 12.49
N LEU A 232 -11.72 -8.86 12.17
CA LEU A 232 -11.40 -7.43 12.17
C LEU A 232 -10.84 -6.98 13.53
N ARG A 233 -11.27 -7.59 14.64
CA ARG A 233 -10.83 -7.24 16.01
C ARG A 233 -9.34 -7.47 16.20
N ASP A 234 -8.81 -8.60 15.73
CA ASP A 234 -7.36 -8.88 15.84
C ASP A 234 -6.53 -7.97 14.92
N VAL A 235 -7.09 -7.53 13.79
CA VAL A 235 -6.44 -6.55 12.90
C VAL A 235 -6.41 -5.15 13.53
N VAL A 236 -7.54 -4.66 14.07
CA VAL A 236 -7.60 -3.33 14.69
C VAL A 236 -7.00 -3.27 16.10
N LYS A 237 -6.76 -4.41 16.77
CA LYS A 237 -5.99 -4.50 18.02
C LYS A 237 -4.61 -3.83 17.92
N GLY A 238 -4.01 -3.84 16.72
CA GLY A 238 -2.77 -3.10 16.43
C GLY A 238 -2.87 -1.58 16.56
N LEU A 239 -4.08 -1.00 16.52
CA LEU A 239 -4.41 0.42 16.61
C LEU A 239 -4.68 0.93 18.04
N GLY A 240 -4.89 0.03 19.02
CA GLY A 240 -5.09 0.41 20.42
C GLY A 240 -3.89 1.11 21.08
N PRO A 241 -4.06 1.65 22.31
CA PRO A 241 -2.96 2.21 23.09
C PRO A 241 -1.98 1.12 23.52
N LYS A 242 -0.73 1.50 23.81
CA LYS A 242 0.35 0.58 24.22
C LYS A 242 1.20 1.20 25.31
N GLU A 243 1.49 0.43 26.35
CA GLU A 243 2.51 0.75 27.34
C GLU A 243 3.69 -0.21 27.22
N TYR A 244 4.91 0.30 27.37
CA TYR A 244 6.11 -0.52 27.37
C TYR A 244 7.25 0.13 28.16
N GLU A 245 8.03 -0.67 28.88
CA GLU A 245 9.23 -0.17 29.56
C GLU A 245 10.40 0.06 28.60
N THR A 246 11.24 1.03 28.94
CA THR A 246 12.51 1.28 28.25
C THR A 246 13.66 1.40 29.23
N LYS A 247 14.76 0.68 28.95
CA LYS A 247 15.99 0.59 29.76
C LYS A 247 16.67 1.94 30.10
N THR A 248 16.22 3.04 29.51
CA THR A 248 16.85 4.37 29.62
C THR A 248 15.87 5.51 29.89
N ARG A 249 14.55 5.29 29.82
CA ARG A 249 13.52 6.32 30.00
C ARG A 249 12.26 5.83 30.76
N GLY A 250 12.33 4.68 31.42
CA GLY A 250 11.20 4.09 32.15
C GLY A 250 10.02 3.73 31.24
N THR A 251 8.82 3.74 31.80
CA THR A 251 7.57 3.46 31.09
C THR A 251 7.30 4.47 29.98
N ARG A 252 6.86 3.98 28.83
CA ARG A 252 6.46 4.75 27.65
C ARG A 252 5.01 4.43 27.31
N HIS A 253 4.15 5.44 27.32
CA HIS A 253 2.81 5.36 26.77
C HIS A 253 2.81 5.78 25.29
N GLU A 254 2.14 4.99 24.44
CA GLU A 254 1.82 5.27 23.05
C GLU A 254 0.30 5.22 22.89
N GLY A 255 -0.33 6.40 22.80
CA GLY A 255 -1.79 6.53 22.70
C GLY A 255 -2.37 5.86 21.46
N ALA A 256 -3.68 5.57 21.51
CA ALA A 256 -4.43 4.94 20.42
C ALA A 256 -4.29 5.71 19.09
N ALA A 257 -4.38 4.99 17.98
CA ALA A 257 -4.52 5.63 16.67
C ALA A 257 -5.95 6.17 16.52
N ARG A 258 -6.11 7.37 15.95
CA ARG A 258 -7.41 8.05 15.79
C ARG A 258 -7.88 8.00 14.35
N LEU A 259 -9.18 7.76 14.17
CA LEU A 259 -9.85 7.79 12.86
C LEU A 259 -9.93 9.24 12.37
N VAL A 260 -9.45 9.51 11.16
CA VAL A 260 -9.47 10.85 10.55
C VAL A 260 -10.34 10.91 9.28
N ALA A 261 -10.50 9.80 8.57
CA ALA A 261 -11.48 9.70 7.49
C ALA A 261 -11.93 8.23 7.32
N ARG A 262 -13.17 8.04 6.86
CA ARG A 262 -13.73 6.76 6.43
C ARG A 262 -14.46 6.95 5.11
N GLY A 263 -14.39 5.95 4.25
CA GLY A 263 -15.10 5.92 2.99
C GLY A 263 -15.26 4.53 2.40
N GLY A 264 -15.62 4.49 1.13
CA GLY A 264 -15.68 3.30 0.28
C GLY A 264 -14.49 3.28 -0.69
N TYR A 265 -14.04 2.09 -1.07
CA TYR A 265 -12.97 1.91 -2.06
C TYR A 265 -13.29 0.85 -3.10
N ALA A 266 -12.67 1.01 -4.27
CA ALA A 266 -12.59 0.00 -5.31
C ALA A 266 -11.14 -0.17 -5.77
N LEU A 267 -10.75 -1.43 -5.99
CA LEU A 267 -9.48 -1.84 -6.59
C LEU A 267 -9.79 -2.35 -8.01
N VAL A 268 -9.36 -1.60 -9.01
CA VAL A 268 -9.73 -1.79 -10.43
C VAL A 268 -8.50 -2.02 -11.28
N ASN A 269 -8.50 -3.11 -12.05
CA ASN A 269 -7.52 -3.36 -13.10
C ASN A 269 -7.98 -2.68 -14.40
N THR A 270 -7.14 -1.85 -15.01
CA THR A 270 -7.48 -1.16 -16.27
C THR A 270 -7.48 -2.10 -17.48
N GLU A 271 -8.18 -1.73 -18.56
CA GLU A 271 -8.04 -2.44 -19.84
C GLU A 271 -6.65 -2.15 -20.42
N ALA A 272 -5.85 -3.19 -20.64
CA ALA A 272 -4.45 -3.07 -21.03
C ALA A 272 -4.13 -3.95 -22.24
N ARG A 273 -3.87 -3.32 -23.40
CA ARG A 273 -3.58 -4.00 -24.68
C ARG A 273 -2.30 -4.84 -24.66
N VAL A 274 -1.35 -4.52 -23.79
CA VAL A 274 -0.12 -5.28 -23.56
C VAL A 274 0.20 -5.37 -22.07
N PRO A 275 0.90 -6.42 -21.59
CA PRO A 275 1.19 -6.59 -20.16
C PRO A 275 1.95 -5.43 -19.51
N SER A 276 2.73 -4.67 -20.27
CA SER A 276 3.46 -3.49 -19.78
C SER A 276 2.60 -2.22 -19.63
N GLN A 277 1.30 -2.27 -19.95
CA GLN A 277 0.32 -1.20 -19.75
C GLN A 277 -0.68 -1.51 -18.63
N ARG A 278 -0.54 -2.65 -17.94
CA ARG A 278 -1.43 -3.08 -16.86
C ARG A 278 -1.23 -2.20 -15.63
N GLU A 279 -2.22 -1.39 -15.28
CA GLU A 279 -2.24 -0.59 -14.06
C GLU A 279 -3.43 -1.02 -13.18
N THR A 280 -3.20 -1.07 -11.86
CA THR A 280 -4.26 -1.32 -10.89
C THR A 280 -4.47 -0.04 -10.08
N HIS A 281 -5.67 0.50 -10.10
CA HIS A 281 -6.04 1.69 -9.34
C HIS A 281 -6.76 1.30 -8.05
N LEU A 282 -6.29 1.82 -6.92
CA LEU A 282 -7.05 1.92 -5.69
C LEU A 282 -7.69 3.31 -5.65
N GLY A 283 -8.99 3.38 -5.91
CA GLY A 283 -9.78 4.61 -5.80
C GLY A 283 -10.65 4.60 -4.53
N TYR A 284 -10.89 5.76 -3.95
CA TYR A 284 -11.79 5.94 -2.81
C TYR A 284 -12.61 7.24 -2.91
N ASN A 285 -13.78 7.25 -2.27
CA ASN A 285 -14.50 8.46 -1.87
C ASN A 285 -14.79 8.36 -0.35
N VAL A 286 -14.72 9.48 0.36
CA VAL A 286 -14.88 9.64 1.81
C VAL A 286 -16.31 10.04 2.14
N SER A 287 -17.05 9.18 2.83
CA SER A 287 -18.35 9.53 3.41
C SER A 287 -18.24 10.28 4.75
N HIS A 288 -17.13 10.12 5.48
CA HIS A 288 -16.97 10.70 6.82
C HIS A 288 -15.54 11.27 7.01
N PRO A 289 -15.37 12.58 7.28
CA PRO A 289 -16.38 13.63 7.19
C PRO A 289 -16.99 13.74 5.78
N ALA A 290 -18.17 14.35 5.68
CA ALA A 290 -18.74 14.72 4.39
C ALA A 290 -17.84 15.75 3.66
N PRO A 291 -17.91 15.90 2.32
CA PRO A 291 -17.07 16.84 1.57
C PRO A 291 -17.07 18.29 2.11
N GLU A 292 -18.20 18.75 2.64
CA GLU A 292 -18.39 20.06 3.28
C GLU A 292 -17.77 20.18 4.70
N ASP A 293 -17.59 19.06 5.40
CA ASP A 293 -16.99 18.96 6.74
C ASP A 293 -15.46 18.67 6.68
N MET A 294 -14.88 18.53 5.49
CA MET A 294 -13.45 18.28 5.28
C MET A 294 -12.60 19.47 5.77
N SER A 295 -11.64 19.23 6.67
CA SER A 295 -10.87 20.29 7.34
C SER A 295 -9.37 20.28 7.05
N GLU A 296 -8.65 21.23 7.66
CA GLU A 296 -7.18 21.24 7.70
C GLU A 296 -6.56 19.94 8.23
N VAL A 297 -7.28 19.16 9.05
CA VAL A 297 -6.80 17.89 9.59
C VAL A 297 -6.69 16.86 8.45
N GLN A 298 -7.77 16.63 7.70
CA GLN A 298 -7.76 15.73 6.53
C GLN A 298 -6.73 16.18 5.49
N ALA A 299 -6.68 17.49 5.21
CA ALA A 299 -5.70 18.08 4.29
C ALA A 299 -4.24 17.85 4.73
N ALA A 300 -3.93 17.95 6.04
CA ALA A 300 -2.59 17.67 6.57
C ALA A 300 -2.16 16.19 6.40
N PHE A 301 -3.11 15.26 6.29
CA PHE A 301 -2.88 13.87 5.93
C PHE A 301 -2.89 13.60 4.43
N GLY A 302 -3.11 14.60 3.57
CA GLY A 302 -3.26 14.41 2.13
C GLY A 302 -4.49 13.59 1.74
N ILE A 303 -5.52 13.61 2.59
CA ILE A 303 -6.81 12.96 2.34
C ILE A 303 -7.71 13.97 1.65
N TYR A 304 -8.16 13.64 0.44
CA TYR A 304 -9.15 14.40 -0.33
C TYR A 304 -10.51 13.71 -0.20
N SER A 305 -11.61 14.38 -0.53
CA SER A 305 -12.95 13.75 -0.50
C SER A 305 -13.00 12.54 -1.43
N ALA A 306 -12.54 12.68 -2.67
CA ALA A 306 -12.29 11.57 -3.60
C ALA A 306 -10.84 11.58 -4.07
N SER A 307 -10.19 10.41 -4.14
CA SER A 307 -8.85 10.28 -4.72
C SER A 307 -8.49 8.86 -5.14
N SER A 308 -7.35 8.72 -5.80
CA SER A 308 -6.89 7.45 -6.37
C SER A 308 -5.36 7.33 -6.44
N PHE A 309 -4.90 6.08 -6.34
CA PHE A 309 -3.50 5.69 -6.48
C PHE A 309 -3.36 4.58 -7.52
N VAL A 310 -2.31 4.64 -8.35
CA VAL A 310 -1.83 3.41 -9.01
C VAL A 310 -1.05 2.64 -7.95
N VAL A 311 -1.46 1.39 -7.68
CA VAL A 311 -0.86 0.54 -6.66
C VAL A 311 0.00 -0.53 -7.30
N GLN A 312 1.24 -0.62 -6.85
CA GLN A 312 2.17 -1.67 -7.22
C GLN A 312 2.69 -2.38 -5.96
N VAL A 313 3.09 -3.63 -6.12
CA VAL A 313 3.69 -4.46 -5.06
C VAL A 313 5.14 -4.79 -5.41
N LYS A 314 6.05 -4.64 -4.44
CA LYS A 314 7.45 -5.05 -4.61
C LYS A 314 7.58 -6.57 -4.51
N ASN A 315 8.35 -7.13 -5.43
CA ASN A 315 8.85 -8.50 -5.36
C ASN A 315 9.80 -8.66 -4.15
N PRO A 316 9.57 -9.60 -3.21
CA PRO A 316 10.45 -9.81 -2.06
C PRO A 316 11.84 -10.28 -2.51
N LYS A 317 11.94 -11.12 -3.54
CA LYS A 317 13.21 -11.61 -4.10
C LYS A 317 14.01 -10.52 -4.84
N ALA A 318 13.50 -9.28 -4.96
CA ALA A 318 14.20 -8.15 -5.57
C ALA A 318 14.92 -7.26 -4.53
N PRO A 319 16.20 -6.89 -4.72
CA PRO A 319 17.02 -6.27 -3.67
C PRO A 319 16.54 -4.86 -3.30
N ASN A 320 16.55 -4.54 -2.00
CA ASN A 320 16.08 -3.26 -1.47
C ASN A 320 16.96 -2.08 -1.92
N VAL A 321 16.33 -1.06 -2.53
CA VAL A 321 17.00 0.15 -3.06
C VAL A 321 16.86 1.35 -2.10
N ALA A 322 15.95 1.26 -1.13
CA ALA A 322 15.69 2.31 -0.14
C ALA A 322 16.31 1.95 1.23
N PRO A 323 17.22 2.77 1.81
CA PRO A 323 17.93 2.44 3.06
C PRO A 323 17.05 2.22 4.30
N GLY A 324 15.77 2.61 4.27
CA GLY A 324 14.85 2.47 5.40
C GLY A 324 14.07 1.14 5.46
N MET A 325 14.19 0.27 4.44
CA MET A 325 13.35 -0.93 4.28
C MET A 325 14.07 -2.26 4.61
N SER A 326 15.35 -2.21 5.00
CA SER A 326 16.20 -3.40 5.26
C SER A 326 15.86 -4.21 6.51
N HIS A 327 14.91 -3.75 7.32
CA HIS A 327 14.58 -4.35 8.63
C HIS A 327 13.11 -4.79 8.77
N THR A 328 12.27 -4.56 7.77
CA THR A 328 10.93 -5.17 7.73
C THR A 328 11.04 -6.61 7.25
N LYS A 329 10.32 -7.54 7.88
CA LYS A 329 10.08 -8.87 7.27
C LYS A 329 9.32 -8.66 5.96
N GLU A 330 9.79 -9.30 4.89
CA GLU A 330 9.15 -9.23 3.57
C GLU A 330 8.11 -10.36 3.42
N ALA A 331 7.14 -10.17 2.53
CA ALA A 331 6.08 -11.15 2.29
C ALA A 331 6.60 -12.50 1.74
N GLU A 332 6.06 -13.59 2.29
CA GLU A 332 6.30 -14.96 1.84
C GLU A 332 5.21 -15.38 0.84
N TYR A 333 5.31 -14.89 -0.41
CA TYR A 333 4.35 -15.26 -1.46
C TYR A 333 4.54 -16.71 -1.95
N PRO A 334 3.44 -17.43 -2.29
CA PRO A 334 3.50 -18.74 -2.92
C PRO A 334 4.12 -18.67 -4.32
N GLU A 335 4.70 -19.78 -4.78
CA GLU A 335 5.41 -19.84 -6.06
C GLU A 335 4.53 -19.52 -7.28
N TRP A 336 3.19 -19.63 -7.20
CA TRP A 336 2.32 -19.17 -8.29
C TRP A 336 2.32 -17.64 -8.44
N ILE A 337 2.26 -16.87 -7.35
CA ILE A 337 2.43 -15.40 -7.39
C ILE A 337 3.82 -15.04 -7.93
N MET A 338 4.85 -15.75 -7.46
CA MET A 338 6.23 -15.52 -7.92
C MET A 338 6.40 -15.79 -9.42
N ARG A 339 5.81 -16.87 -9.94
CA ARG A 339 5.92 -17.29 -11.34
C ARG A 339 5.01 -16.48 -12.27
N ASP A 340 3.74 -16.32 -11.92
CA ASP A 340 2.69 -15.88 -12.85
C ASP A 340 2.49 -14.35 -12.82
N VAL A 341 2.55 -13.73 -11.64
CA VAL A 341 2.51 -12.27 -11.51
C VAL A 341 3.91 -11.69 -11.73
N PHE A 342 4.89 -12.09 -10.91
CA PHE A 342 6.24 -11.51 -10.93
C PHE A 342 7.15 -12.06 -12.04
N GLY A 343 6.86 -13.23 -12.64
CA GLY A 343 7.67 -13.79 -13.72
C GLY A 343 8.95 -14.53 -13.31
N SER A 344 9.14 -14.83 -12.02
CA SER A 344 10.31 -15.57 -11.51
C SER A 344 10.51 -16.92 -12.21
N GLY A 345 11.76 -17.30 -12.45
CA GLY A 345 12.15 -18.66 -12.86
C GLY A 345 11.90 -19.06 -14.32
N ASN A 346 11.02 -18.38 -15.06
CA ASN A 346 10.72 -18.72 -16.45
C ASN A 346 11.84 -18.28 -17.42
N LYS A 347 12.26 -19.18 -18.33
CA LYS A 347 13.06 -18.80 -19.50
C LYS A 347 12.18 -18.00 -20.47
N GLY A 348 12.36 -16.68 -20.50
CA GLY A 348 11.42 -15.76 -21.15
C GLY A 348 10.34 -15.22 -20.20
N GLY A 349 10.53 -15.32 -18.88
CA GLY A 349 9.66 -14.72 -17.87
C GLY A 349 9.64 -13.19 -17.89
N ARG A 350 8.70 -12.60 -17.14
CA ARG A 350 8.56 -11.14 -17.05
C ARG A 350 9.75 -10.53 -16.31
N GLY A 351 10.46 -9.58 -16.93
CA GLY A 351 11.59 -8.86 -16.33
C GLY A 351 12.94 -9.12 -17.01
N ARG A 352 14.02 -8.58 -16.41
CA ARG A 352 15.41 -8.74 -16.90
C ARG A 352 16.29 -9.59 -15.97
N GLU A 353 15.82 -9.83 -14.75
CA GLU A 353 16.57 -10.40 -13.64
C GLU A 353 16.03 -11.79 -13.29
N SER A 354 16.82 -12.63 -12.61
CA SER A 354 16.41 -13.99 -12.24
C SER A 354 15.20 -14.05 -11.30
N TYR A 355 14.96 -13.01 -10.51
CA TYR A 355 13.76 -12.85 -9.68
C TYR A 355 12.52 -12.39 -10.48
N GLY A 356 12.67 -12.02 -11.77
CA GLY A 356 11.61 -11.50 -12.62
C GLY A 356 11.44 -9.98 -12.51
N LEU A 357 10.18 -9.51 -12.45
CA LEU A 357 9.82 -8.11 -12.23
C LEU A 357 10.18 -7.66 -10.80
N ARG A 358 10.71 -6.45 -10.68
CA ARG A 358 10.95 -5.80 -9.37
C ARG A 358 9.66 -5.32 -8.70
N PHE A 359 8.72 -4.84 -9.51
CA PHE A 359 7.40 -4.38 -9.12
C PHE A 359 6.39 -4.96 -10.10
N ALA A 360 5.22 -5.34 -9.61
CA ALA A 360 4.06 -5.64 -10.42
C ALA A 360 2.90 -4.74 -9.97
N SER A 361 1.97 -4.43 -10.88
CA SER A 361 0.65 -3.91 -10.47
C SER A 361 -0.06 -4.94 -9.60
N VAL A 362 -1.04 -4.52 -8.81
CA VAL A 362 -1.82 -5.44 -7.94
C VAL A 362 -2.84 -6.22 -8.80
N GLU A 363 -2.32 -7.07 -9.70
CA GLU A 363 -3.11 -7.79 -10.72
C GLU A 363 -4.25 -8.63 -10.12
N THR A 364 -4.12 -9.06 -8.85
CA THR A 364 -5.09 -9.87 -8.12
C THR A 364 -5.04 -9.53 -6.60
N PRO A 365 -6.15 -9.58 -5.85
CA PRO A 365 -6.20 -9.08 -4.46
C PRO A 365 -5.27 -9.84 -3.49
N GLU A 366 -4.95 -11.10 -3.77
CA GLU A 366 -4.06 -11.94 -2.95
C GLU A 366 -2.66 -11.35 -2.80
N LEU A 367 -2.22 -10.47 -3.71
CA LEU A 367 -0.95 -9.75 -3.58
C LEU A 367 -0.91 -8.83 -2.34
N LEU A 368 -2.07 -8.48 -1.78
CA LEU A 368 -2.21 -7.75 -0.52
C LEU A 368 -2.37 -8.69 0.69
N ASP A 369 -2.60 -9.99 0.48
CA ASP A 369 -3.02 -10.93 1.52
C ASP A 369 -1.89 -11.54 2.38
N TYR A 370 -0.74 -10.85 2.44
CA TYR A 370 0.48 -11.32 3.10
C TYR A 370 1.08 -10.22 3.99
N GLU A 371 1.30 -10.52 5.27
CA GLU A 371 2.03 -9.63 6.17
C GLU A 371 3.46 -9.40 5.64
N GLY A 372 3.91 -8.15 5.66
CA GLY A 372 5.18 -7.74 5.04
C GLY A 372 5.09 -7.45 3.53
N ALA A 373 3.89 -7.46 2.93
CA ALA A 373 3.70 -7.03 1.55
C ALA A 373 4.03 -5.53 1.41
N GLN A 374 5.09 -5.21 0.67
CA GLN A 374 5.60 -3.86 0.46
C GLN A 374 4.95 -3.25 -0.79
N LEU A 375 4.19 -2.18 -0.60
CA LEU A 375 3.42 -1.51 -1.65
C LEU A 375 4.07 -0.19 -2.07
N LEU A 376 3.91 0.20 -3.33
CA LEU A 376 4.03 1.57 -3.79
C LEU A 376 2.63 2.13 -4.04
N LEU A 377 2.32 3.24 -3.38
CA LEU A 377 1.17 4.10 -3.67
C LEU A 377 1.68 5.26 -4.52
N ILE A 378 1.33 5.27 -5.81
CA ILE A 378 1.69 6.32 -6.76
C ILE A 378 0.48 7.21 -6.97
N ALA A 379 0.61 8.52 -6.72
CA ALA A 379 -0.51 9.46 -6.88
C ALA A 379 -1.10 9.40 -8.30
N ALA A 380 -2.42 9.21 -8.42
CA ALA A 380 -3.10 9.17 -9.71
C ALA A 380 -3.90 10.45 -9.97
N ARG A 381 -5.07 10.60 -9.35
CA ARG A 381 -5.97 11.77 -9.48
C ARG A 381 -6.88 11.93 -8.26
N ASP A 382 -7.24 13.16 -7.95
CA ASP A 382 -8.23 13.59 -6.94
C ASP A 382 -9.54 14.12 -7.55
N GLY A 383 -10.56 14.28 -6.70
CA GLY A 383 -11.91 14.68 -7.08
C GLY A 383 -12.69 13.57 -7.80
N GLU A 384 -14.01 13.66 -7.83
CA GLU A 384 -14.89 12.64 -8.44
C GLU A 384 -14.60 12.43 -9.93
N GLN A 385 -14.31 13.50 -10.67
CA GLN A 385 -13.89 13.41 -12.08
C GLN A 385 -12.54 12.69 -12.24
N GLY A 386 -11.61 12.91 -11.30
CA GLY A 386 -10.33 12.21 -11.27
C GLY A 386 -10.48 10.73 -10.89
N LEU A 387 -11.36 10.43 -9.93
CA LEU A 387 -11.73 9.08 -9.54
C LEU A 387 -12.37 8.32 -10.72
N GLU A 388 -13.35 8.92 -11.41
CA GLU A 388 -13.97 8.33 -12.60
C GLU A 388 -12.97 8.11 -13.72
N THR A 389 -12.08 9.07 -14.01
CA THR A 389 -11.04 8.86 -15.04
C THR A 389 -9.93 7.88 -14.60
N SER A 390 -10.02 7.31 -13.40
CA SER A 390 -9.06 6.34 -12.83
C SER A 390 -9.67 4.95 -12.64
N LEU A 391 -11.00 4.83 -12.48
CA LEU A 391 -11.73 3.56 -12.35
C LEU A 391 -12.52 3.20 -13.63
N GLY A 392 -13.00 4.21 -14.37
CA GLY A 392 -13.72 4.06 -15.63
C GLY A 392 -15.11 3.42 -15.52
N GLU A 393 -15.82 3.38 -16.65
CA GLU A 393 -17.11 2.67 -16.81
C GLU A 393 -18.22 3.08 -15.80
N GLY A 394 -18.13 4.30 -15.25
CA GLY A 394 -19.05 4.80 -14.23
C GLY A 394 -18.69 4.42 -12.79
N ARG A 395 -17.60 3.66 -12.56
CA ARG A 395 -17.20 3.17 -11.23
C ARG A 395 -16.90 4.27 -10.22
N GLY A 396 -16.29 5.37 -10.67
CA GLY A 396 -16.01 6.51 -9.80
C GLY A 396 -17.28 7.29 -9.47
N GLN A 397 -18.18 7.43 -10.43
CA GLN A 397 -19.50 8.06 -10.22
C GLN A 397 -20.39 7.23 -9.28
N ALA A 398 -20.46 5.91 -9.49
CA ALA A 398 -21.25 5.00 -8.66
C ALA A 398 -20.71 4.93 -7.21
N LEU A 399 -19.39 4.81 -7.03
CA LEU A 399 -18.77 4.83 -5.70
C LEU A 399 -18.99 6.19 -4.99
N ALA A 400 -18.94 7.30 -5.71
CA ALA A 400 -19.23 8.62 -5.15
C ALA A 400 -20.71 8.75 -4.73
N ALA A 401 -21.64 8.36 -5.60
CA ALA A 401 -23.08 8.39 -5.30
C ALA A 401 -23.47 7.51 -4.11
N ALA A 402 -22.78 6.38 -3.91
CA ALA A 402 -22.96 5.53 -2.72
C ALA A 402 -22.41 6.21 -1.45
N GLU A 403 -21.17 6.71 -1.48
CA GLU A 403 -20.58 7.34 -0.29
C GLU A 403 -21.25 8.67 0.10
N HIS A 404 -21.83 9.41 -0.85
CA HIS A 404 -22.64 10.60 -0.55
C HIS A 404 -23.98 10.25 0.13
N GLN A 405 -24.56 9.07 -0.13
CA GLN A 405 -25.71 8.57 0.64
C GLN A 405 -25.27 8.10 2.03
N GLU A 406 -24.19 7.34 2.08
CA GLU A 406 -23.60 6.79 3.30
C GLU A 406 -23.14 7.87 4.30
N ALA A 407 -22.75 9.06 3.81
CA ALA A 407 -22.38 10.23 4.62
C ALA A 407 -23.50 10.73 5.57
N ASN A 408 -24.75 10.34 5.32
CA ASN A 408 -25.88 10.64 6.20
C ASN A 408 -25.94 9.75 7.45
N ARG A 409 -25.08 8.73 7.56
CA ARG A 409 -24.96 7.89 8.77
C ARG A 409 -24.27 8.66 9.91
N ARG A 410 -24.43 8.15 11.12
CA ARG A 410 -23.78 8.72 12.30
C ARG A 410 -22.37 8.18 12.48
N VAL A 411 -21.44 9.09 12.79
CA VAL A 411 -20.06 8.77 13.22
C VAL A 411 -20.01 7.72 14.34
N GLU A 412 -20.94 7.76 15.30
CA GLU A 412 -21.01 6.75 16.37
C GLU A 412 -21.28 5.33 15.84
N ASP A 413 -21.99 5.18 14.73
CA ASP A 413 -22.32 3.87 14.15
C ASP A 413 -21.18 3.36 13.26
N VAL A 414 -20.44 4.24 12.59
CA VAL A 414 -19.19 3.92 11.88
C VAL A 414 -18.10 3.39 12.83
N LEU A 415 -18.00 3.91 14.06
CA LEU A 415 -17.07 3.39 15.07
C LEU A 415 -17.50 2.03 15.64
N LYS A 416 -18.81 1.80 15.82
CA LYS A 416 -19.38 0.51 16.25
C LYS A 416 -19.18 -0.59 15.19
N GLU A 417 -19.27 -0.22 13.90
CA GLU A 417 -19.11 -1.11 12.75
C GLU A 417 -17.79 -1.90 12.83
N ILE A 418 -16.70 -1.17 13.05
CA ILE A 418 -15.34 -1.71 13.22
C ILE A 418 -15.00 -2.15 14.65
N GLY A 419 -15.98 -2.11 15.56
CA GLY A 419 -15.84 -2.60 16.94
C GLY A 419 -14.92 -1.76 17.84
N LEU A 420 -14.65 -0.49 17.50
CA LEU A 420 -13.82 0.39 18.32
C LEU A 420 -14.66 1.08 19.40
N ASN A 421 -14.17 1.09 20.65
CA ASN A 421 -14.80 1.85 21.73
C ASN A 421 -14.51 3.35 21.55
N PRO A 422 -15.53 4.23 21.37
CA PRO A 422 -15.31 5.68 21.23
C PRO A 422 -14.68 6.34 22.46
N GLU A 423 -14.66 5.70 23.63
CA GLU A 423 -13.93 6.17 24.83
C GLU A 423 -12.41 6.02 24.68
N ILE A 424 -11.96 5.03 23.89
CA ILE A 424 -10.54 4.72 23.63
C ILE A 424 -10.08 5.35 22.30
N PHE A 425 -11.02 5.52 21.37
CA PHE A 425 -10.79 6.01 20.01
C PHE A 425 -11.59 7.32 19.81
N PRO A 426 -11.01 8.49 20.19
CA PRO A 426 -11.71 9.78 20.10
C PRO A 426 -12.07 10.12 18.66
N LYS A 427 -13.26 10.70 18.49
CA LYS A 427 -13.94 10.92 17.20
C LYS A 427 -13.68 12.29 16.59
N ASP A 428 -12.99 13.15 17.32
CA ASP A 428 -12.86 14.58 17.04
C ASP A 428 -12.01 14.88 15.79
N PRO A 429 -10.99 14.07 15.41
CA PRO A 429 -10.31 14.24 14.12
C PRO A 429 -11.17 13.90 12.91
N LEU A 430 -12.17 13.03 13.06
CA LEU A 430 -13.18 12.79 12.03
C LEU A 430 -14.13 13.99 11.85
N LYS A 431 -14.24 14.85 12.88
CA LYS A 431 -14.90 16.17 12.83
C LYS A 431 -13.93 17.30 12.46
N GLY A 432 -12.75 16.96 11.96
CA GLY A 432 -11.76 17.94 11.55
C GLY A 432 -11.07 18.71 12.68
N GLN A 433 -11.07 18.19 13.91
CA GLN A 433 -10.37 18.79 15.06
C GLN A 433 -9.16 17.95 15.50
N TRP A 434 -8.00 18.58 15.71
CA TRP A 434 -6.88 17.91 16.36
C TRP A 434 -7.24 17.56 17.81
N ALA A 435 -7.07 16.29 18.16
CA ALA A 435 -7.45 15.73 19.47
C ALA A 435 -6.22 15.52 20.37
#